data_AF-A0A0Q4U721-F1
#
_entry.id   AF-A0A0Q4U721-F1
#
_cell.length_a   1.000
_cell.length_b   1.000
_cell.length_c   1.000
_cell.angle_alpha   90.00
_cell.angle_beta   90.00
_cell.angle_gamma   90.00
#
_symmetry.space_group_name_H-M   'P 1'
#
loop_
_entity.id
_entity.type
_entity.pdbx_description
1 polymer ?
#
loop_
_entity_poly.entity_id
_entity_poly.type
_entity_poly.pdbx_seq_one_letter_code
_entity_poly.pdbx_strand_id
1 'polypeptide(L)'
;MLRGHDIANGKIDEIEDFCCTNDLPFWRWSGGAPGSFPAEIVIWKGVGERRAFTADEDGRPVLTSDEAGEIATLDDLREHFATGAYLPPPFVLVPTTAG
;
A
#
# COMPACT_ATOMS: atom_id res chain seq x y z
N MET A 1 -2.07 -11.62 -6.94
CA MET A 1 -1.33 -10.35 -7.14
C MET A 1 -1.50 -9.94 -8.59
N LEU A 2 -2.16 -8.81 -8.86
CA LEU A 2 -2.23 -8.22 -10.20
C LEU A 2 -0.92 -7.47 -10.46
N ARG A 3 -0.31 -7.62 -11.64
CA ARG A 3 0.88 -6.85 -12.04
C ARG A 3 0.60 -6.16 -13.37
N GLY A 4 0.87 -4.86 -13.44
CA GLY A 4 0.86 -4.07 -14.67
C GLY A 4 2.27 -3.60 -14.98
N HIS A 5 2.61 -3.57 -16.27
CA HIS A 5 3.84 -2.95 -16.77
C HIS A 5 3.47 -1.59 -17.36
N ASP A 6 4.40 -0.62 -17.36
CA ASP A 6 4.23 0.72 -17.93
C ASP A 6 3.11 1.58 -17.28
N ILE A 7 2.78 1.29 -16.02
CA ILE A 7 1.88 2.11 -15.21
C ILE A 7 2.75 2.87 -14.19
N ALA A 8 2.78 4.21 -14.29
CA ALA A 8 3.52 5.03 -13.33
C ALA A 8 3.06 4.74 -11.90
N ASN A 9 4.00 4.44 -11.02
CA ASN A 9 3.77 3.98 -9.64
C ASN A 9 2.82 2.76 -9.51
N GLY A 10 2.50 2.04 -10.60
CA GLY A 10 1.45 1.02 -10.60
C GLY A 10 0.07 1.55 -10.20
N LYS A 11 -0.12 2.87 -10.18
CA LYS A 11 -1.31 3.55 -9.67
C LYS A 11 -2.42 3.52 -10.71
N ILE A 12 -3.60 3.06 -10.29
CA ILE A 12 -4.83 3.10 -11.08
C ILE A 12 -5.90 3.66 -10.15
N ASP A 13 -6.14 4.97 -10.24
CA ASP A 13 -7.02 5.70 -9.33
C ASP A 13 -8.41 5.07 -9.25
N GLU A 14 -8.97 4.63 -10.38
CA GLU A 14 -10.30 4.04 -10.43
C GLU A 14 -10.40 2.72 -9.64
N ILE A 15 -9.34 1.91 -9.60
CA ILE A 15 -9.32 0.65 -8.85
C ILE A 15 -9.16 0.94 -7.35
N GLU A 16 -8.27 1.87 -6.99
CA GLU A 16 -8.07 2.25 -5.58
C GLU A 16 -9.34 2.90 -5.00
N ASP A 17 -9.99 3.78 -5.75
CA ASP A 17 -11.23 4.43 -5.34
C ASP A 17 -12.39 3.44 -5.26
N PHE A 18 -12.45 2.47 -6.17
CA PHE A 18 -13.39 1.35 -6.07
C PHE A 18 -13.17 0.56 -4.78
N CYS A 19 -11.92 0.22 -4.44
CA CYS A 19 -11.60 -0.49 -3.21
C CYS A 19 -12.02 0.32 -1.96
N CYS A 20 -11.72 1.62 -1.93
CA CYS A 20 -12.12 2.50 -0.83
C CYS A 20 -13.64 2.61 -0.71
N THR A 21 -14.35 2.76 -1.83
CA THR A 21 -15.81 2.91 -1.86
C THR A 21 -16.55 1.65 -1.38
N ASN A 22 -15.94 0.47 -1.56
CA ASN A 22 -16.57 -0.82 -1.26
C ASN A 22 -16.00 -1.50 0.00
N ASP A 23 -15.26 -0.76 0.84
CA ASP A 23 -14.64 -1.29 2.05
C ASP A 23 -13.77 -2.53 1.79
N LEU A 24 -13.00 -2.50 0.69
CA LEU A 24 -12.05 -3.54 0.32
C LEU A 24 -10.63 -3.08 0.68
N PRO A 25 -10.05 -3.54 1.81
CA PRO A 25 -8.68 -3.23 2.14
C PRO A 25 -7.73 -3.67 1.02
N PHE A 26 -6.75 -2.84 0.71
CA PHE A 26 -5.77 -3.15 -0.32
C PHE A 26 -4.35 -2.80 0.11
N TRP A 27 -3.41 -3.45 -0.57
CA TRP A 27 -1.99 -3.20 -0.52
C TRP A 27 -1.48 -3.22 -1.95
N ARG A 28 -0.81 -2.15 -2.36
CA ARG A 28 -0.17 -1.99 -3.66
C ARG A 28 1.31 -1.72 -3.44
N TRP A 29 2.14 -2.32 -4.26
CA TRP A 29 3.54 -1.96 -4.38
C TRP A 29 3.87 -1.63 -5.83
N SER A 30 4.78 -0.67 -6.02
CA SER A 30 5.45 -0.42 -7.28
C SER A 30 6.96 -0.31 -7.09
N GLY A 31 7.69 -0.94 -8.00
CA GLY A 31 9.13 -0.74 -8.14
C GLY A 31 9.42 0.67 -8.64
N GLY A 32 10.58 1.20 -8.29
CA GLY A 32 10.97 2.55 -8.66
C GLY A 32 11.40 2.63 -10.12
N ALA A 33 11.25 3.82 -10.69
CA ALA A 33 11.84 4.18 -11.98
C ALA A 33 12.79 5.35 -11.75
N PRO A 34 14.12 5.11 -11.68
CA PRO A 34 15.10 6.16 -11.41
C PRO A 34 14.93 7.38 -12.31
N GLY A 35 14.82 8.57 -11.72
CA GLY A 35 14.57 9.82 -12.43
C GLY A 35 13.10 10.13 -12.74
N SER A 36 12.17 9.23 -12.40
CA SER A 36 10.72 9.44 -12.58
C SER A 36 9.96 9.36 -11.25
N PHE A 37 10.03 8.23 -10.55
CA PHE A 37 9.35 8.02 -9.27
C PHE A 37 10.08 6.98 -8.40
N PRO A 38 10.02 7.11 -7.06
CA PRO A 38 10.59 6.12 -6.14
C PRO A 38 9.72 4.85 -6.09
N ALA A 39 10.29 3.77 -5.56
CA ALA A 39 9.51 2.60 -5.18
C ALA A 39 8.60 2.95 -3.97
N GLU A 40 7.35 2.53 -4.02
CA GLU A 40 6.36 2.84 -2.98
C GLU A 40 5.46 1.66 -2.65
N ILE A 41 5.01 1.62 -1.40
CA ILE A 41 3.87 0.83 -0.96
C ILE A 41 2.73 1.79 -0.64
N VAL A 42 1.53 1.51 -1.14
CA VAL A 42 0.31 2.23 -0.77
C VAL A 42 -0.69 1.24 -0.19
N ILE A 43 -1.22 1.58 0.98
CA ILE A 43 -2.19 0.74 1.68
C ILE A 43 -3.47 1.51 2.00
N TRP A 44 -4.54 0.75 2.14
CA TRP A 44 -5.76 1.20 2.77
C TRP A 44 -6.37 0.05 3.60
N LYS A 45 -6.65 0.31 4.88
CA LYS A 45 -7.06 -0.73 5.84
C LYS A 45 -8.57 -0.86 6.02
N GLY A 46 -9.38 -0.30 5.11
CA GLY A 46 -10.84 -0.27 5.27
C GLY A 46 -11.38 0.98 5.97
N VAL A 47 -10.51 1.89 6.44
CA VAL A 47 -10.92 3.10 7.16
C VAL A 47 -9.85 4.18 7.04
N GLY A 48 -10.30 5.44 7.01
CA GLY A 48 -9.43 6.60 6.95
C GLY A 48 -8.80 6.81 5.58
N GLU A 49 -7.72 7.58 5.54
CA GLU A 49 -7.00 7.89 4.32
C GLU A 49 -6.02 6.78 3.91
N ARG A 50 -5.73 6.73 2.61
CA ARG A 50 -4.65 5.91 2.05
C ARG A 50 -3.32 6.37 2.65
N ARG A 51 -2.44 5.42 2.95
CA ARG A 51 -1.09 5.70 3.45
C ARG A 51 -0.05 5.19 2.47
N ALA A 52 0.89 6.05 2.10
CA ALA A 52 2.05 5.72 1.28
C ALA A 52 3.28 5.51 2.17
N PHE A 53 4.15 4.60 1.77
CA PHE A 53 5.39 4.24 2.43
C PHE A 53 6.49 4.11 1.38
N THR A 54 7.69 4.58 1.70
CA THR A 54 8.88 4.29 0.90
C THR A 54 9.16 2.78 0.94
N ALA A 55 9.54 2.21 -0.20
CA ALA A 55 9.78 0.77 -0.34
C ALA A 55 11.11 0.47 -1.03
N ASP A 56 11.59 -0.76 -0.86
CA ASP A 56 12.63 -1.33 -1.72
C ASP A 56 12.03 -1.98 -2.98
N GLU A 57 12.91 -2.46 -3.87
CA GLU A 57 12.53 -3.15 -5.12
C GLU A 57 11.88 -4.52 -4.90
N ASP A 58 11.87 -5.04 -3.68
CA ASP A 58 11.20 -6.29 -3.31
C ASP A 58 9.87 -6.06 -2.59
N GLY A 59 9.43 -4.80 -2.45
CA GLY A 59 8.19 -4.43 -1.75
C GLY A 59 8.27 -4.55 -0.24
N ARG A 60 9.44 -4.30 0.34
CA ARG A 60 9.62 -4.13 1.79
C ARG A 60 9.60 -2.65 2.14
N PRO A 61 8.88 -2.25 3.21
CA PRO A 61 8.93 -0.87 3.69
C PRO A 61 10.34 -0.52 4.15
N VAL A 62 10.81 0.66 3.77
CA VAL A 62 12.10 1.24 4.17
C VAL A 62 11.89 2.70 4.59
N LEU A 63 12.91 3.30 5.20
CA LEU A 63 12.90 4.72 5.57
C LEU A 63 14.09 5.43 4.92
N THR A 64 13.84 6.62 4.41
CA THR A 64 14.86 7.62 4.12
C THR A 64 15.41 8.22 5.42
N SER A 65 16.53 8.95 5.32
CA SER A 65 17.08 9.70 6.46
C SER A 65 16.09 10.72 7.01
N ASP A 66 15.30 11.34 6.13
CA ASP A 66 14.38 12.41 6.48
C ASP A 66 13.17 11.83 7.23
N GLU A 67 12.55 10.76 6.70
CA GLU A 67 11.46 10.05 7.38
C GLU A 67 11.92 9.48 8.72
N ALA A 68 13.16 8.96 8.81
CA ALA A 68 13.72 8.47 10.08
C ALA A 68 13.86 9.58 11.13
N GLY A 69 14.06 10.84 10.71
CA GLY A 69 14.10 12.00 11.60
C GLY A 69 12.74 12.40 12.19
N GLU A 70 11.64 11.96 11.57
CA GLU A 70 10.27 12.22 12.02
C GLU A 70 9.76 11.17 13.03
N ILE A 71 10.46 10.04 13.15
CA ILE A 71 10.14 8.97 14.09
C ILE A 71 10.56 9.37 15.50
N ALA A 72 9.60 9.54 16.41
CA ALA A 72 9.86 10.00 17.77
C ALA A 72 10.31 8.86 18.71
N THR A 73 9.80 7.65 18.52
CA THR A 73 10.06 6.51 19.41
C THR A 73 10.29 5.21 18.65
N LEU A 74 10.87 4.21 19.34
CA LEU A 74 11.00 2.86 18.80
C LEU A 74 9.63 2.21 18.52
N ASP A 75 8.59 2.58 19.28
CA ASP A 75 7.24 2.04 19.05
C ASP A 75 6.60 2.67 17.80
N ASP A 76 6.83 3.95 17.54
CA ASP A 76 6.43 4.60 16.27
C ASP A 76 7.13 3.95 15.07
N LEU A 77 8.42 3.61 15.23
CA LEU A 77 9.18 2.89 14.20
C LEU A 77 8.57 1.52 13.90
N ARG A 78 8.21 0.77 14.95
CA ARG A 78 7.58 -0.54 14.82
C ARG A 78 6.20 -0.43 14.19
N GLU A 79 5.40 0.54 14.59
CA GLU A 79 4.08 0.78 14.01
C GLU A 79 4.19 1.16 12.52
N HIS A 80 5.15 1.99 12.15
CA HIS A 80 5.42 2.36 10.77
C HIS A 80 5.68 1.11 9.92
N PHE A 81 6.64 0.27 10.31
CA PHE A 81 6.95 -0.95 9.56
C PHE A 81 5.82 -1.99 9.60
N ALA A 82 5.15 -2.18 10.74
CA ALA A 82 4.00 -3.08 10.84
C ALA A 82 2.86 -2.64 9.92
N THR A 83 2.66 -1.33 9.77
CA THR A 83 1.66 -0.78 8.87
C THR A 83 2.07 -0.95 7.40
N GLY A 84 3.32 -0.62 7.03
CA GLY A 84 3.82 -0.82 5.67
C GLY A 84 3.88 -2.29 5.23
N ALA A 85 4.06 -3.21 6.17
CA ALA A 85 4.03 -4.66 5.94
C ALA A 85 2.62 -5.27 6.03
N TYR A 86 1.57 -4.45 6.10
CA TYR A 86 0.18 -4.93 6.16
C TYR A 86 -0.16 -5.81 4.96
N LEU A 87 -0.73 -6.98 5.23
CA LEU A 87 -1.28 -7.86 4.21
C LEU A 87 -2.82 -7.83 4.32
N PRO A 88 -3.54 -7.35 3.29
CA PRO A 88 -5.00 -7.33 3.31
C PRO A 88 -5.55 -8.76 3.37
N PRO A 89 -6.70 -8.95 4.05
CA PRO A 89 -7.35 -10.25 4.05
C PRO A 89 -7.71 -10.68 2.62
N PRO A 90 -7.78 -11.99 2.33
CA PRO A 90 -8.23 -12.47 1.04
C PRO A 90 -9.61 -11.91 0.68
N PHE A 91 -9.75 -11.45 -0.56
CA PHE A 91 -11.06 -11.08 -1.09
C PHE A 91 -11.87 -12.35 -1.38
N VAL A 92 -13.03 -12.49 -0.73
CA VAL A 92 -13.90 -13.66 -0.86
C VAL A 92 -15.20 -13.26 -1.54
N LEU A 93 -15.50 -13.90 -2.67
CA LEU A 93 -16.81 -13.79 -3.31
C LEU A 93 -17.77 -14.80 -2.67
N VAL A 94 -18.80 -14.30 -1.98
CA VAL A 94 -19.87 -15.13 -1.44
C VAL A 94 -21.00 -15.24 -2.47
N PRO A 95 -21.47 -16.46 -2.81
CA PRO A 95 -22.62 -16.61 -3.69
C PRO A 95 -23.85 -15.94 -3.08
N THR A 96 -24.56 -15.13 -3.86
CA THR A 96 -25.88 -14.64 -3.47
C THR A 96 -26.81 -15.83 -3.33
N THR A 97 -27.26 -16.13 -2.11
CA THR A 97 -28.31 -17.14 -1.91
C THR A 97 -29.62 -16.50 -2.36
N ALA A 98 -30.15 -16.96 -3.50
CA ALA A 98 -31.52 -16.63 -3.89
C ALA A 98 -32.46 -17.30 -2.88
N GLY A 99 -33.14 -16.48 -2.08
CA GLY A 99 -34.24 -16.89 -1.22
C GLY A 99 -35.54 -17.08 -1.99
#